data_AF-A0A941JIU1-F1
#
_entry.id   AF-A0A941JIU1-F1
#
_cell.length_a   1.000
_cell.length_b   1.000
_cell.length_c   1.000
_cell.angle_alpha   90.00
_cell.angle_beta   90.00
_cell.angle_gamma   90.00
#
_symmetry.space_group_name_H-M   'P 1'
#
loop_
_entity.id
_entity.type
_entity.pdbx_description
1 polymer ?
#
loop_
_entity_poly.entity_id
_entity_poly.type
_entity_poly.pdbx_seq_one_letter_code
_entity_poly.pdbx_strand_id
1 'polypeptide(L)'
;MKCLFLGMHYYTWHYPRLLKMEFHSLDLDPEQAIYGPPGRHVIGSVTDMSGYYDEASFDVVISNGVIGWGLNERIGFEQMMEQCHRVLKPGGLLILGYNDTPERKPYPVEIDYAGLFEPVVPAIRGVTHFEHPMNDSYAHVFVFGRKGEVVTEAA
;
A
#
# COMPACT_ATOMS: atom_id res chain seq x y z
N MET A 1 10.60 8.59 9.86
CA MET A 1 10.04 7.64 8.89
C MET A 1 9.04 8.37 8.01
N LYS A 2 9.10 8.13 6.70
CA LYS A 2 8.24 8.66 5.67
C LYS A 2 7.28 7.57 5.21
N CYS A 3 5.98 7.88 5.20
CA CYS A 3 4.91 6.97 4.85
C CYS A 3 4.19 7.49 3.60
N LEU A 4 3.94 6.62 2.64
CA LEU A 4 3.00 6.88 1.55
C LEU A 4 1.73 6.07 1.78
N PHE A 5 0.58 6.73 1.81
CA PHE A 5 -0.72 6.10 1.99
C PHE A 5 -1.54 6.19 0.70
N LEU A 6 -1.97 5.06 0.17
CA LEU A 6 -2.74 4.95 -1.06
C LEU A 6 -4.20 4.65 -0.72
N GLY A 7 -5.13 5.44 -1.25
CA GLY A 7 -6.58 5.28 -0.99
C GLY A 7 -7.08 6.12 0.17
N MET A 8 -7.17 7.43 -0.02
CA MET A 8 -7.74 8.35 0.96
C MET A 8 -9.27 8.33 0.91
N HIS A 9 -9.89 8.42 2.07
CA HIS A 9 -11.34 8.58 2.21
C HIS A 9 -11.67 9.20 3.57
N TYR A 10 -12.95 9.54 3.80
CA TYR A 10 -13.35 10.11 5.10
C TYR A 10 -12.94 9.22 6.28
N TYR A 11 -13.03 7.90 6.20
CA TYR A 11 -12.67 7.07 7.35
C TYR A 11 -11.16 6.95 7.57
N THR A 12 -10.31 7.38 6.63
CA THR A 12 -8.84 7.33 6.75
C THR A 12 -8.21 8.68 7.16
N TRP A 13 -9.01 9.76 7.28
CA TRP A 13 -8.53 11.13 7.58
C TRP A 13 -7.66 11.23 8.84
N HIS A 14 -7.85 10.32 9.80
CA HIS A 14 -7.22 10.37 11.11
C HIS A 14 -5.83 9.70 11.16
N TYR A 15 -5.44 8.91 10.15
CA TYR A 15 -4.15 8.20 10.13
C TYR A 15 -2.91 9.10 10.26
N PRO A 16 -2.82 10.27 9.60
CA PRO A 16 -1.68 11.16 9.78
C PRO A 16 -1.44 11.53 11.26
N ARG A 17 -2.51 11.68 12.05
CA ARG A 17 -2.44 12.03 13.48
C ARG A 17 -2.00 10.84 14.34
N LEU A 18 -2.44 9.63 14.01
CA LEU A 18 -2.13 8.42 14.78
C LEU A 18 -0.71 7.91 14.51
N LEU A 19 -0.31 7.87 13.24
CA LEU A 19 0.96 7.27 12.82
C LEU A 19 2.17 8.14 13.18
N LYS A 20 2.00 9.46 13.33
CA LYS A 20 3.06 10.41 13.69
C LYS A 20 4.32 10.28 12.82
N MET A 21 4.13 9.94 11.55
CA MET A 21 5.17 9.85 10.51
C MET A 21 5.12 11.08 9.61
N GLU A 22 6.15 11.26 8.78
CA GLU A 22 6.04 12.16 7.64
C GLU A 22 5.10 11.51 6.61
N PHE A 23 3.82 11.87 6.71
CA PHE A 23 2.73 11.25 5.95
C PHE A 23 2.54 11.97 4.61
N HIS A 24 2.62 11.18 3.54
CA HIS A 24 2.22 11.54 2.18
C HIS A 24 1.05 10.65 1.81
N SER A 25 0.18 11.14 0.93
CA SER A 25 -0.94 10.34 0.43
C SER A 25 -1.13 10.50 -1.06
N LEU A 26 -1.65 9.46 -1.69
CA LEU A 26 -2.03 9.45 -3.10
C LEU A 26 -3.44 8.89 -3.24
N ASP A 27 -4.27 9.57 -4.02
CA ASP A 27 -5.59 9.08 -4.41
C ASP A 27 -5.90 9.45 -5.87
N LEU A 28 -6.67 8.62 -6.55
CA LEU A 28 -7.09 8.88 -7.94
C LEU A 28 -8.21 9.92 -8.00
N ASP A 29 -9.10 9.92 -7.00
CA ASP A 29 -10.25 10.80 -6.94
C ASP A 29 -9.86 12.16 -6.31
N PRO A 30 -9.95 13.26 -7.07
CA PRO A 30 -9.61 14.60 -6.57
C PRO A 30 -10.46 15.03 -5.38
N GLU A 31 -11.66 14.49 -5.20
CA GLU A 31 -12.52 14.80 -4.05
C GLU A 31 -11.92 14.30 -2.73
N GLN A 32 -11.08 13.25 -2.76
CA GLN A 32 -10.45 12.69 -1.56
C GLN A 32 -9.27 13.53 -1.04
N ALA A 33 -8.81 14.51 -1.81
CA ALA A 33 -7.72 15.42 -1.42
C ALA A 33 -8.02 16.17 -0.11
N ILE A 34 -9.29 16.38 0.22
CA ILE A 34 -9.72 17.02 1.49
C ILE A 34 -9.32 16.23 2.73
N TYR A 35 -9.11 14.92 2.60
CA TYR A 35 -8.70 14.04 3.70
C TYR A 35 -7.17 13.89 3.80
N GLY A 36 -6.45 14.27 2.75
CA GLY A 36 -4.99 14.20 2.69
C GLY A 36 -4.28 15.30 3.51
N PRO A 37 -3.01 15.10 3.85
CA PRO A 37 -2.21 16.14 4.51
C PRO A 37 -1.97 17.33 3.56
N PRO A 38 -2.17 18.59 4.03
CA PRO A 38 -1.90 19.77 3.22
C PRO A 38 -0.47 19.79 2.67
N GLY A 39 -0.35 20.02 1.36
CA GLY A 39 0.94 20.08 0.64
C GLY A 39 1.67 18.74 0.47
N ARG A 40 1.05 17.62 0.89
CA ARG A 40 1.64 16.26 0.81
C ARG A 40 0.64 15.22 0.29
N HIS A 41 -0.43 15.68 -0.35
CA HIS A 41 -1.38 14.85 -1.07
C HIS A 41 -1.15 14.99 -2.58
N VAL A 42 -1.10 13.87 -3.28
CA VAL A 42 -1.02 13.79 -4.75
C VAL A 42 -2.32 13.20 -5.28
N ILE A 43 -2.88 13.87 -6.29
CA ILE A 43 -3.98 13.32 -7.07
C ILE A 43 -3.36 12.59 -8.26
N GLY A 44 -3.52 11.27 -8.33
CA GLY A 44 -2.83 10.44 -9.32
C GLY A 44 -3.12 8.95 -9.19
N SER A 45 -2.59 8.16 -10.12
CA SER A 45 -2.77 6.70 -10.11
C SER A 45 -1.69 6.00 -9.30
N VAL A 46 -2.09 4.97 -8.54
CA VAL A 46 -1.15 4.06 -7.85
C VAL A 46 -0.30 3.25 -8.83
N THR A 47 -0.70 3.16 -10.11
CA THR A 47 0.04 2.45 -11.16
C THR A 47 1.14 3.31 -11.80
N ASP A 48 1.30 4.57 -11.41
CA ASP A 48 2.31 5.50 -11.94
C ASP A 48 2.98 6.34 -10.83
N MET A 49 3.28 5.73 -9.69
CA MET A 49 3.85 6.47 -8.54
C MET A 49 5.24 7.08 -8.83
N SER A 50 6.02 6.49 -9.73
CA SER A 50 7.31 7.05 -10.19
C SER A 50 7.17 8.35 -10.95
N GLY A 51 5.98 8.71 -11.44
CA GLY A 51 5.71 10.03 -12.01
C GLY A 51 5.64 11.14 -10.96
N TYR A 52 5.47 10.80 -9.67
CA TYR A 52 5.24 11.75 -8.58
C TYR A 52 6.30 11.73 -7.49
N TYR A 53 6.99 10.60 -7.32
CA TYR A 53 7.92 10.38 -6.23
C TYR A 53 9.24 9.80 -6.72
N ASP A 54 10.35 10.24 -6.11
CA ASP A 54 11.66 9.65 -6.35
C ASP A 54 11.71 8.20 -5.87
N GLU A 55 12.55 7.39 -6.50
CA GLU A 55 12.83 6.03 -6.06
C GLU A 55 13.36 6.00 -4.62
N ALA A 56 13.08 4.92 -3.89
CA ALA A 56 13.56 4.73 -2.52
C ALA A 56 13.29 5.92 -1.57
N SER A 57 12.12 6.57 -1.72
CA SER A 57 11.71 7.72 -0.91
C SER A 57 11.07 7.35 0.42
N PHE A 58 10.36 6.22 0.48
CA PHE A 58 9.47 5.88 1.58
C PHE A 58 9.99 4.72 2.43
N ASP A 59 9.80 4.81 3.74
CA ASP A 59 10.09 3.72 4.67
C ASP A 59 8.93 2.71 4.72
N VAL A 60 7.70 3.20 4.51
CA VAL A 60 6.46 2.41 4.53
C VAL A 60 5.52 2.88 3.41
N VAL A 61 4.90 1.94 2.72
CA VAL A 61 3.76 2.16 1.83
C VAL A 61 2.57 1.40 2.38
N ILE A 62 1.43 2.08 2.53
CA ILE A 62 0.17 1.50 2.97
C ILE A 62 -0.82 1.65 1.83
N SER A 63 -1.18 0.55 1.16
CA SER A 63 -2.27 0.52 0.19
C SER A 63 -3.53 0.03 0.90
N ASN A 64 -4.48 0.91 1.17
CA ASN A 64 -5.66 0.55 1.96
C ASN A 64 -6.92 1.09 1.29
N GLY A 65 -7.76 0.19 0.76
CA GLY A 65 -9.00 0.59 0.09
C GLY A 65 -8.82 0.97 -1.38
N VAL A 66 -7.79 0.44 -2.06
CA VAL A 66 -7.58 0.61 -3.51
C VAL A 66 -7.98 -0.65 -4.29
N ILE A 67 -7.61 -1.83 -3.78
CA ILE A 67 -7.99 -3.15 -4.32
C ILE A 67 -9.52 -3.30 -4.25
N GLY A 68 -10.17 -3.56 -5.39
CA GLY A 68 -11.63 -3.68 -5.46
C GLY A 68 -12.41 -2.35 -5.41
N TRP A 69 -11.70 -1.21 -5.45
CA TRP A 69 -12.25 0.15 -5.40
C TRP A 69 -11.73 1.04 -6.54
N GLY A 70 -11.25 0.43 -7.62
CA GLY A 70 -10.65 1.12 -8.76
C GLY A 70 -9.50 0.31 -9.35
N LEU A 71 -8.77 -0.40 -8.48
CA LEU A 71 -7.79 -1.41 -8.89
C LEU A 71 -8.47 -2.78 -9.07
N ASN A 72 -9.30 -2.90 -10.11
CA ASN A 72 -10.20 -4.05 -10.30
C ASN A 72 -9.64 -5.11 -11.26
N GLU A 73 -8.51 -4.84 -11.90
CA GLU A 73 -7.84 -5.76 -12.83
C GLU A 73 -6.49 -6.20 -12.29
N ARG A 74 -6.12 -7.45 -12.58
CA ARG A 74 -4.86 -8.05 -12.14
C ARG A 74 -3.64 -7.26 -12.63
N ILE A 75 -3.65 -6.78 -13.88
CA ILE A 75 -2.56 -5.98 -14.43
C ILE A 75 -2.31 -4.70 -13.63
N GLY A 76 -3.37 -4.05 -13.14
CA GLY A 76 -3.24 -2.87 -12.29
C GLY A 76 -2.62 -3.20 -10.93
N PHE A 77 -2.98 -4.35 -10.35
CA PHE A 77 -2.33 -4.84 -9.13
C PHE A 77 -0.84 -5.07 -9.32
N GLU A 78 -0.45 -5.75 -10.39
CA GLU A 78 0.96 -6.01 -10.72
C GLU A 78 1.75 -4.71 -10.87
N GLN A 79 1.21 -3.74 -11.61
CA GLN A 79 1.79 -2.41 -11.75
C GLN A 79 1.90 -1.68 -10.40
N MET A 80 0.86 -1.72 -9.56
CA MET A 80 0.91 -1.13 -8.22
C MET A 80 2.03 -1.78 -7.38
N MET A 81 2.19 -3.10 -7.44
CA MET A 81 3.25 -3.82 -6.71
C MET A 81 4.64 -3.36 -7.16
N GLU A 82 4.88 -3.23 -8.46
CA GLU A 82 6.13 -2.70 -9.02
C GLU A 82 6.40 -1.25 -8.58
N GLN A 83 5.36 -0.40 -8.61
CA GLN A 83 5.46 1.00 -8.18
C GLN A 83 5.74 1.11 -6.68
N CYS A 84 5.04 0.33 -5.85
CA CYS A 84 5.28 0.23 -4.41
C CYS A 84 6.73 -0.18 -4.14
N HIS A 85 7.21 -1.20 -4.86
CA HIS A 85 8.58 -1.67 -4.74
C HIS A 85 9.57 -0.56 -5.10
N ARG A 86 9.38 0.17 -6.19
CA ARG A 86 10.28 1.25 -6.63
C ARG A 86 10.38 2.39 -5.61
N VAL A 87 9.25 2.88 -5.10
CA VAL A 87 9.25 4.04 -4.18
C VAL A 87 9.67 3.70 -2.75
N LEU A 88 9.64 2.41 -2.37
CA LEU A 88 10.12 1.95 -1.06
C LEU A 88 11.65 1.91 -0.99
N LYS A 89 12.19 2.35 0.15
CA LYS A 89 13.60 2.15 0.51
C LYS A 89 13.93 0.66 0.66
N PRO A 90 15.21 0.27 0.48
CA PRO A 90 15.65 -1.09 0.84
C PRO A 90 15.18 -1.49 2.25
N GLY A 91 14.60 -2.69 2.36
CA GLY A 91 14.03 -3.20 3.61
C GLY A 91 12.76 -2.48 4.10
N GLY A 92 12.17 -1.60 3.28
CA GLY A 92 10.92 -0.90 3.55
C GLY A 92 9.72 -1.84 3.60
N LEU A 93 8.63 -1.39 4.23
CA LEU A 93 7.43 -2.19 4.49
C LEU A 93 6.29 -1.79 3.54
N LEU A 94 5.71 -2.78 2.86
CA LEU A 94 4.43 -2.69 2.19
C LEU A 94 3.33 -3.29 3.07
N ILE A 95 2.23 -2.58 3.20
CA ILE A 95 1.01 -3.05 3.86
C ILE A 95 -0.12 -2.96 2.84
N LEU A 96 -0.78 -4.07 2.52
CA LEU A 96 -2.00 -4.06 1.72
C LEU A 96 -3.20 -4.31 2.63
N GLY A 97 -4.22 -3.46 2.55
CA GLY A 97 -5.51 -3.58 3.21
C GLY A 97 -6.62 -3.68 2.17
N TYR A 98 -7.36 -4.78 2.18
CA TYR A 98 -8.44 -5.05 1.23
C TYR A 98 -9.56 -5.87 1.87
N ASN A 99 -10.72 -5.90 1.22
CA ASN A 99 -11.85 -6.71 1.68
C ASN A 99 -11.80 -8.08 0.99
N ASP A 100 -11.67 -9.16 1.76
CA ASP A 100 -11.63 -10.52 1.23
C ASP A 100 -13.04 -11.07 1.01
N THR A 101 -13.73 -10.50 0.01
CA THR A 101 -15.04 -10.98 -0.44
C THR A 101 -15.05 -11.15 -1.96
N PRO A 102 -15.91 -12.02 -2.53
CA PRO A 102 -16.00 -12.23 -3.97
C PRO A 102 -16.20 -10.93 -4.79
N GLU A 103 -16.89 -9.94 -4.21
CA GLU A 103 -17.18 -8.66 -4.86
C GLU A 103 -16.01 -7.67 -4.82
N ARG A 104 -15.08 -7.83 -3.87
CA ARG A 104 -14.01 -6.86 -3.57
C ARG A 104 -12.59 -7.41 -3.72
N LYS A 105 -12.47 -8.73 -3.91
CA LYS A 105 -11.23 -9.40 -4.31
C LYS A 105 -11.42 -10.08 -5.68
N PRO A 106 -11.42 -9.30 -6.78
CA PRO A 106 -11.66 -9.85 -8.13
C PRO A 106 -10.49 -10.71 -8.65
N TYR A 107 -9.33 -10.66 -7.99
CA TYR A 107 -8.13 -11.44 -8.33
C TYR A 107 -7.38 -11.85 -7.04
N PRO A 108 -6.49 -12.86 -7.09
CA PRO A 108 -5.62 -13.21 -5.96
C PRO A 108 -4.72 -12.04 -5.58
N VAL A 109 -4.69 -11.69 -4.29
CA VAL A 109 -3.79 -10.68 -3.72
C VAL A 109 -2.57 -11.40 -3.16
N GLU A 110 -1.48 -11.37 -3.92
CA GLU A 110 -0.23 -12.08 -3.61
C GLU A 110 0.82 -11.08 -3.16
N ILE A 111 1.10 -11.03 -1.85
CA ILE A 111 2.06 -10.06 -1.30
C ILE A 111 3.47 -10.30 -1.84
N ASP A 112 3.81 -11.54 -2.17
CA ASP A 112 5.11 -11.99 -2.70
C ASP A 112 5.19 -11.98 -4.24
N TYR A 113 4.29 -11.25 -4.91
CA TYR A 113 4.26 -11.13 -6.36
C TYR A 113 5.66 -10.89 -6.96
N ALA A 114 6.05 -11.76 -7.90
CA ALA A 114 7.33 -11.74 -8.63
C ALA A 114 8.58 -11.70 -7.73
N GLY A 115 8.46 -12.10 -6.45
CA GLY A 115 9.55 -12.00 -5.47
C GLY A 115 9.90 -10.56 -5.08
N LEU A 116 9.07 -9.56 -5.42
CA LEU A 116 9.30 -8.16 -5.08
C LEU A 116 9.26 -7.91 -3.57
N PHE A 117 8.47 -8.71 -2.84
CA PHE A 117 8.37 -8.62 -1.40
C PHE A 117 8.45 -9.99 -0.74
N GLU A 118 9.10 -10.02 0.42
CA GLU A 118 9.10 -11.16 1.31
C GLU A 118 7.97 -11.01 2.33
N PRO A 119 7.04 -11.98 2.47
CA PRO A 119 6.03 -11.95 3.51
C PRO A 119 6.67 -11.83 4.90
N VAL A 120 6.20 -10.89 5.72
CA VAL A 120 6.82 -10.62 7.03
C VAL A 120 5.77 -10.49 8.13
N VAL A 121 6.04 -11.05 9.30
CA VAL A 121 5.24 -10.78 10.50
C VAL A 121 5.73 -9.46 11.11
N PRO A 122 4.94 -8.37 11.10
CA PRO A 122 5.39 -7.11 11.65
C PRO A 122 5.46 -7.18 13.17
N ALA A 123 6.33 -6.37 13.79
CA ALA A 123 6.44 -6.25 15.24
C ALA A 123 5.28 -5.44 15.86
N ILE A 124 4.05 -5.78 15.50
CA ILE A 124 2.81 -5.17 15.98
C ILE A 124 2.16 -6.12 16.98
N ARG A 125 1.87 -5.63 18.17
CA ARG A 125 1.23 -6.43 19.22
C ARG A 125 -0.11 -7.00 18.71
N GLY A 126 -0.24 -8.32 18.75
CA GLY A 126 -1.45 -9.03 18.32
C GLY A 126 -1.42 -9.51 16.86
N VAL A 127 -0.44 -9.08 16.08
CA VAL A 127 -0.20 -9.62 14.72
C VAL A 127 0.82 -10.76 14.84
N THR A 128 0.39 -11.98 14.51
CA THR A 128 1.21 -13.20 14.64
C THR A 128 1.49 -13.88 13.30
N HIS A 129 0.96 -13.34 12.21
CA HIS A 129 1.11 -13.86 10.86
C HIS A 129 1.24 -12.68 9.87
N PHE A 130 1.80 -12.91 8.68
CA PHE A 130 1.96 -11.87 7.66
C PHE A 130 0.61 -11.45 7.05
N GLU A 131 -0.44 -12.22 7.31
CA GLU A 131 -1.82 -11.92 7.00
C GLU A 131 -2.60 -11.79 8.32
N HIS A 132 -3.36 -10.72 8.45
CA HIS A 132 -4.12 -10.39 9.65
C HIS A 132 -5.57 -10.01 9.28
N PRO A 133 -6.51 -10.96 9.39
CA PRO A 133 -7.93 -10.68 9.18
C PRO A 133 -8.51 -9.88 10.35
N MET A 134 -9.28 -8.86 10.03
CA MET A 134 -10.05 -8.07 10.97
C MET A 134 -11.38 -8.77 11.26
N ASN A 135 -11.75 -8.77 12.54
CA ASN A 135 -13.08 -9.25 12.95
C ASN A 135 -14.11 -8.13 12.75
N ASP A 136 -14.42 -7.82 11.50
CA ASP A 136 -15.40 -6.81 11.11
C ASP A 136 -16.39 -7.34 10.05
N SER A 137 -17.41 -6.55 9.74
CA SER A 137 -18.43 -6.90 8.74
C SER A 137 -17.94 -6.79 7.30
N TYR A 138 -16.72 -6.30 7.06
CA TYR A 138 -16.16 -6.06 5.73
C TYR A 138 -15.22 -7.17 5.28
N ALA A 139 -14.94 -8.15 6.15
CA ALA A 139 -13.91 -9.17 5.93
C ALA A 139 -12.57 -8.52 5.56
N HIS A 140 -12.24 -7.41 6.23
CA HIS A 140 -11.04 -6.66 5.92
C HIS A 140 -9.81 -7.46 6.35
N VAL A 141 -8.77 -7.50 5.51
CA VAL A 141 -7.53 -8.20 5.82
C VAL A 141 -6.35 -7.28 5.53
N PHE A 142 -5.35 -7.33 6.42
CA PHE A 142 -4.06 -6.71 6.19
C PHE A 142 -3.02 -7.76 5.86
N VAL A 143 -2.26 -7.57 4.78
CA VAL A 143 -1.08 -8.37 4.46
C VAL A 143 0.19 -7.52 4.47
N PHE A 144 1.29 -8.10 4.93
CA PHE A 144 2.54 -7.39 5.20
C PHE A 144 3.69 -8.01 4.40
N GLY A 145 4.39 -7.16 3.63
CA GLY A 145 5.53 -7.56 2.81
C GLY A 145 6.71 -6.63 3.02
N ARG A 146 7.91 -7.19 3.14
CA ARG A 146 9.15 -6.42 3.17
C ARG A 146 9.74 -6.36 1.78
N LYS A 147 10.16 -5.18 1.31
CA LYS A 147 10.83 -5.03 0.02
C LYS A 147 12.04 -5.98 -0.06
N GLY A 148 12.01 -6.89 -1.01
CA GLY A 148 13.10 -7.81 -1.30
C GLY A 148 14.31 -7.08 -1.89
N GLU A 149 15.49 -7.69 -1.80
CA GLU A 149 16.64 -7.23 -2.57
C GLU A 149 16.47 -7.71 -4.01
N VAL A 150 16.39 -6.79 -4.97
CA VAL A 150 16.51 -7.17 -6.38
C VAL A 150 17.97 -7.56 -6.59
N VAL A 151 18.21 -8.87 -6.66
CA VAL A 151 19.49 -9.40 -7.13
C VAL A 151 19.56 -9.06 -8.62
N THR A 152 20.21 -7.95 -8.96
CA THR A 152 20.63 -7.71 -10.33
C THR A 152 21.74 -8.72 -10.64
N GLU A 153 21.42 -9.77 -11.39
CA GLU A 153 22.45 -10.56 -12.07
C GLU A 153 23.24 -9.59 -12.95
N ALA A 154 24.50 -9.35 -12.57
CA ALA A 154 25.44 -8.61 -13.37
C ALA A 154 25.67 -9.39 -14.67
N ALA A 155 25.24 -8.82 -15.79
CA ALA A 155 25.60 -9.27 -17.13
C ALA A 155 27.04 -8.86 -17.47
#